data_AF-A0A8X6XA32-F1
#
_entry.id   AF-A0A8X6XA32-F1
#
_cell.length_a   1.000
_cell.length_b   1.000
_cell.length_c   1.000
_cell.angle_alpha   90.00
_cell.angle_beta   90.00
_cell.angle_gamma   90.00
#
_symmetry.space_group_name_H-M   'P 1'
#
loop_
_entity.id
_entity.type
_entity.pdbx_description
1 polymer ?
#
loop_
_entity_poly.entity_id
_entity_poly.type
_entity_poly.pdbx_seq_one_letter_code
_entity_poly.pdbx_strand_id
1 'polypeptide(L)'
;MKSAIEKLPPGLDEASSKAFISNYIDGIIAPHIENNSSTQKNGFGLKKTDDGRYTFKTNLDILPLAVNNSKNMLLSLIGRYEGPTCFIYGEQSTFQVASQKDHIKKYFPKVELVGVENAGHEVHNDCGAEFTKKLCNFILRE
;
A
#
# COMPACT_ATOMS: atom_id res chain seq x y z
N MET A 1 1.66 -3.80 21.88
CA MET A 1 1.24 -2.80 20.89
C MET A 1 1.41 -1.43 21.54
N LYS A 2 2.61 -0.85 21.48
CA LYS A 2 3.03 0.28 22.35
C LYS A 2 3.05 1.64 21.64
N SER A 3 2.39 1.79 20.49
CA SER A 3 3.08 2.42 19.36
C SER A 3 2.38 3.54 18.60
N ALA A 4 1.30 4.13 19.10
CA ALA A 4 0.68 5.29 18.44
C ALA A 4 0.00 6.26 19.40
N ILE A 5 -0.67 5.74 20.44
CA ILE A 5 -1.31 6.54 21.49
C ILE A 5 -0.29 7.43 22.20
N GLU A 6 0.90 6.89 22.51
CA GLU A 6 1.96 7.64 23.19
C GLU A 6 2.49 8.81 22.35
N LYS A 7 2.35 8.75 21.02
CA LYS A 7 2.75 9.84 20.12
C LYS A 7 1.66 10.91 20.02
N LEU A 8 0.39 10.53 20.17
CA LEU A 8 -0.74 11.44 20.07
C LEU A 8 -0.86 12.31 21.33
N PRO A 9 -0.97 13.65 21.19
CA PRO A 9 -1.30 14.52 22.31
C PRO A 9 -2.63 14.11 22.96
N PRO A 10 -2.75 14.19 24.30
CA PRO A 10 -4.00 13.90 24.98
C PRO A 10 -5.08 14.95 24.62
N GLY A 11 -6.34 14.52 24.59
CA GLY A 11 -7.48 15.42 24.41
C GLY A 11 -7.77 15.89 22.98
N LEU A 12 -7.05 15.37 21.98
CA LEU A 12 -7.35 15.66 20.58
C LEU A 12 -8.68 15.02 20.14
N ASP A 13 -9.45 15.76 19.34
CA ASP A 13 -10.57 15.19 18.59
C ASP A 13 -10.08 14.28 17.44
N GLU A 14 -11.00 13.62 16.75
CA GLU A 14 -10.65 12.67 15.70
C GLU A 14 -9.92 13.34 14.53
N ALA A 15 -10.38 14.54 14.12
CA ALA A 15 -9.81 15.28 13.01
C ALA A 15 -8.37 15.72 13.31
N SER A 16 -8.15 16.28 14.49
CA SER A 16 -6.83 16.71 14.97
C SER A 16 -5.89 15.53 15.17
N SER A 17 -6.42 14.39 15.65
CA SER A 17 -5.65 13.15 15.77
C SER A 17 -5.22 12.62 14.40
N LYS A 18 -6.10 12.65 13.38
CA LYS A 18 -5.78 12.27 12.01
C LYS A 18 -4.72 13.18 11.42
N ALA A 19 -4.87 14.49 11.58
CA ALA A 19 -3.90 15.47 11.12
C ALA A 19 -2.52 15.28 11.77
N PHE A 20 -2.48 15.00 13.08
CA PHE A 20 -1.23 14.73 13.79
C PHE A 20 -0.51 13.50 13.20
N ILE A 21 -1.21 12.38 13.03
CA ILE A 21 -0.64 11.14 12.46
C ILE A 21 -0.14 11.38 11.03
N SER A 22 -0.94 12.09 10.22
CA SER A 22 -0.58 12.44 8.84
C SER A 22 0.72 13.24 8.80
N ASN A 23 0.82 14.32 9.58
CA ASN A 23 2.03 15.15 9.66
C ASN A 23 3.24 14.38 10.22
N TYR A 24 3.03 13.50 11.20
CA TYR A 24 4.09 12.67 11.77
C TYR A 24 4.67 11.71 10.72
N ILE A 25 3.81 11.05 9.95
CA ILE A 25 4.20 10.13 8.87
C ILE A 25 4.89 10.92 7.74
N ASP A 26 4.30 12.03 7.32
CA ASP A 26 4.86 12.90 6.28
C ASP A 26 6.27 13.40 6.67
N GLY A 27 6.48 13.77 7.94
CA GLY A 27 7.80 14.18 8.43
C GLY A 27 8.86 13.08 8.37
N ILE A 28 8.46 11.80 8.45
CA ILE A 28 9.36 10.66 8.31
C ILE A 28 9.62 10.35 6.83
N ILE A 29 8.60 10.44 5.98
CA ILE A 29 8.67 9.96 4.60
C ILE A 29 9.21 11.02 3.63
N ALA A 30 8.84 12.29 3.81
CA ALA A 30 9.16 13.38 2.88
C ALA A 30 10.66 13.50 2.51
N PRO A 31 11.62 13.29 3.43
CA PRO A 31 13.05 13.32 3.08
C PRO A 31 13.50 12.19 2.14
N HIS A 32 12.70 11.13 1.97
CA HIS A 32 13.08 9.90 1.28
C HIS A 32 12.35 9.66 -0.04
N ILE A 33 11.43 10.55 -0.45
CA ILE A 33 10.67 10.42 -1.70
C ILE A 33 11.02 11.56 -2.65
N GLU A 34 11.51 11.23 -3.84
CA GLU A 34 11.61 12.17 -4.96
C GLU A 34 10.24 12.26 -5.66
N ASN A 35 9.52 13.35 -5.37
CA ASN A 35 8.23 13.78 -5.95
C ASN A 35 6.94 13.27 -5.27
N ASN A 36 5.93 14.16 -5.27
CA ASN A 36 4.60 14.08 -4.66
C ASN A 36 3.79 12.81 -5.02
N SER A 37 4.19 11.63 -4.57
CA SER A 37 3.26 10.53 -4.39
C SER A 37 2.25 11.00 -3.34
N SER A 38 0.99 11.15 -3.76
CA SER A 38 -0.12 11.56 -2.92
C SER A 38 -0.13 10.75 -1.62
N THR A 39 0.36 11.34 -0.53
CA THR A 39 0.08 10.81 0.80
C THR A 39 -1.44 10.89 0.91
N GLN A 40 -2.12 9.76 1.19
CA GLN A 40 -3.56 9.79 1.47
C GLN A 40 -3.74 10.70 2.68
N LYS A 41 -4.00 11.99 2.45
CA LYS A 41 -3.88 13.00 3.51
C LYS A 41 -4.88 12.77 4.66
N ASN A 42 -5.95 11.98 4.43
CA ASN A 42 -7.06 11.79 5.36
C ASN A 42 -7.55 10.34 5.55
N GLY A 43 -6.80 9.32 5.09
CA GLY A 43 -7.29 7.93 5.03
C GLY A 43 -7.15 7.09 6.30
N PHE A 44 -6.51 7.59 7.35
CA PHE A 44 -6.21 6.76 8.53
C PHE A 44 -7.47 6.51 9.38
N GLY A 45 -7.93 5.25 9.40
CA GLY A 45 -8.92 4.78 10.36
C GLY A 45 -8.35 4.80 11.77
N LEU A 46 -8.76 5.77 12.58
CA LEU A 46 -8.41 5.82 14.00
C LEU A 46 -9.46 5.07 14.82
N LYS A 47 -9.01 4.38 15.87
CA LYS A 47 -9.88 3.75 16.85
C LYS A 47 -9.95 4.62 18.09
N LYS A 48 -11.16 4.90 18.58
CA LYS A 48 -11.33 5.50 19.91
C LYS A 48 -11.11 4.44 20.99
N THR A 49 -10.39 4.81 22.04
CA THR A 49 -10.05 3.97 23.18
C THR A 49 -10.99 4.25 24.34
N ASP A 50 -11.02 3.35 25.33
CA ASP A 50 -11.97 3.40 26.45
C ASP A 50 -11.80 4.66 27.33
N ASP A 51 -10.60 5.25 27.35
CA ASP A 51 -10.30 6.50 28.05
C ASP A 51 -10.62 7.77 27.22
N GLY A 52 -11.23 7.60 26.05
CA GLY A 52 -11.64 8.69 25.16
C GLY A 52 -10.58 9.18 24.18
N ARG A 53 -9.33 8.67 24.25
CA ARG A 53 -8.26 9.01 23.29
C ARG A 53 -8.43 8.28 21.96
N TYR A 54 -7.74 8.76 20.93
CA TYR A 54 -7.63 8.05 19.65
C TYR A 54 -6.32 7.26 19.55
N THR A 55 -6.37 6.15 18.84
CA THR A 55 -5.20 5.32 18.53
C THR A 55 -5.17 4.95 17.06
N PHE A 56 -3.97 4.83 16.52
CA PHE A 56 -3.73 4.22 15.23
C PHE A 56 -3.16 2.81 15.44
N LYS A 57 -3.74 1.80 14.77
CA LYS A 57 -3.37 0.39 14.98
C LYS A 57 -1.91 0.11 14.58
N THR A 58 -1.37 0.88 13.65
CA THR A 58 -0.02 0.70 13.13
C THR A 58 1.03 1.07 14.16
N ASN A 59 2.15 0.34 14.14
CA ASN A 59 3.31 0.71 14.93
C ASN A 59 4.05 1.89 14.29
N LEU A 60 3.96 3.09 14.88
CA LEU A 60 4.61 4.27 14.31
C LEU A 60 6.13 4.25 14.53
N ASP A 61 6.64 3.62 15.58
CA ASP A 61 8.07 3.59 15.89
C ASP A 61 8.88 2.78 14.87
N ILE A 62 8.22 1.88 14.12
CA ILE A 62 8.88 1.12 13.06
C ILE A 62 9.08 1.94 11.78
N LEU A 63 8.31 3.02 11.59
CA LEU A 63 8.30 3.76 10.33
C LEU A 63 9.66 4.38 9.99
N PRO A 64 10.37 5.06 10.90
CA PRO A 64 11.70 5.58 10.59
C PRO A 64 12.70 4.48 10.23
N LEU A 65 12.62 3.33 10.91
CA LEU A 65 13.48 2.18 10.65
C LEU A 65 13.20 1.57 9.27
N ALA A 66 11.92 1.42 8.92
CA ALA A 66 11.50 0.88 7.63
C ALA A 66 11.88 1.80 6.47
N VAL A 67 11.68 3.11 6.61
CA VAL A 67 12.00 4.10 5.59
C VAL A 67 13.51 4.21 5.36
N ASN A 68 14.31 4.25 6.44
CA ASN A 68 15.78 4.26 6.32
C ASN A 68 16.35 2.98 5.72
N ASN A 69 15.71 1.83 5.96
CA ASN A 69 16.12 0.55 5.38
C ASN A 69 15.43 0.23 4.05
N SER A 70 14.61 1.12 3.49
CA SER A 70 13.84 0.85 2.26
C SER A 70 14.71 0.39 1.09
N LYS A 71 15.91 0.97 0.93
CA LYS A 71 16.91 0.54 -0.07
C LYS A 71 17.45 -0.87 0.18
N ASN A 72 17.52 -1.30 1.44
CA ASN A 72 17.92 -2.67 1.83
C ASN A 72 16.73 -3.66 1.81
N MET A 73 15.48 -3.17 1.79
CA MET A 73 14.27 -4.01 1.66
C MET A 73 14.01 -4.46 0.22
N LEU A 74 14.58 -3.77 -0.77
CA LEU A 74 14.77 -4.28 -2.12
C LEU A 74 15.89 -5.33 -2.09
N LEU A 75 15.63 -6.43 -1.39
CA LEU A 75 16.48 -7.60 -1.41
C LEU A 75 16.68 -8.00 -2.87
N SER A 76 17.90 -8.43 -3.21
CA SER A 76 18.13 -9.16 -4.45
C SER A 76 17.11 -10.29 -4.48
N LEU A 77 16.13 -10.23 -5.37
CA LEU A 77 15.09 -11.24 -5.44
C LEU A 77 15.76 -12.55 -5.87
N ILE A 78 15.86 -13.50 -4.93
CA ILE A 78 16.39 -14.83 -5.20
C ILE A 78 15.20 -15.78 -5.32
N GLY A 79 15.13 -16.53 -6.41
CA GLY A 79 14.14 -17.58 -6.62
C GLY A 79 13.11 -17.27 -7.69
N ARG A 80 12.30 -18.29 -7.99
CA ARG A 80 11.22 -18.27 -8.96
C ARG A 80 10.01 -18.97 -8.37
N TYR A 81 8.82 -18.44 -8.65
CA TYR A 81 7.57 -19.09 -8.32
C TYR A 81 7.00 -19.75 -9.57
N GLU A 82 7.09 -21.08 -9.62
CA GLU A 82 6.68 -21.89 -10.77
C GLU A 82 5.17 -22.19 -10.80
N GLY A 83 4.39 -21.63 -9.88
CA GLY A 83 2.93 -21.78 -9.81
C GLY A 83 2.19 -20.78 -10.70
N PRO A 84 0.89 -21.05 -11.00
CA PRO A 84 0.03 -20.08 -11.67
C PRO A 84 0.01 -18.75 -10.91
N THR A 85 0.16 -17.64 -11.63
CA THR A 85 0.22 -16.30 -11.03
C THR A 85 -0.61 -15.34 -11.88
N CYS A 86 -1.36 -14.44 -11.25
CA CYS A 86 -2.12 -13.42 -11.96
C CYS A 86 -1.76 -12.04 -11.42
N PHE A 87 -1.35 -11.15 -12.31
CA PHE A 87 -1.15 -9.73 -12.04
C PHE A 87 -2.31 -8.97 -12.68
N ILE A 88 -3.25 -8.54 -11.85
CA ILE A 88 -4.35 -7.65 -12.27
C ILE A 88 -3.90 -6.21 -12.00
N TYR A 89 -3.88 -5.38 -13.04
CA TYR A 89 -3.39 -4.01 -12.95
C TYR A 89 -4.25 -3.05 -13.77
N GLY A 90 -4.31 -1.78 -13.34
CA GLY A 90 -4.98 -0.73 -14.10
C GLY A 90 -4.08 -0.21 -15.21
N GLU A 91 -4.64 -0.02 -16.40
CA GLU A 91 -3.88 0.40 -17.58
C GLU A 91 -3.41 1.86 -17.49
N GLN A 92 -4.06 2.69 -16.66
CA GLN A 92 -3.67 4.07 -16.40
C GLN A 92 -2.75 4.20 -15.17
N SER A 93 -2.34 3.08 -14.57
CA SER A 93 -1.47 3.06 -13.41
C SER A 93 -0.07 3.60 -13.72
N THR A 94 0.44 4.49 -12.87
CA THR A 94 1.81 5.03 -12.94
C THR A 94 2.88 3.96 -12.78
N PHE A 95 2.53 2.77 -12.29
CA PHE A 95 3.44 1.63 -12.15
C PHE A 95 3.75 0.91 -13.47
N GLN A 96 3.02 1.22 -14.56
CA GLN A 96 3.31 0.71 -15.92
C GLN A 96 3.59 -0.81 -15.97
N VAL A 97 2.75 -1.59 -15.29
CA VAL A 97 2.99 -3.04 -15.06
C VAL A 97 3.18 -3.81 -16.37
N ALA A 98 2.43 -3.45 -17.42
CA ALA A 98 2.55 -4.06 -18.74
C ALA A 98 3.98 -3.96 -19.32
N SER A 99 4.63 -2.80 -19.13
CA SER A 99 6.01 -2.54 -19.59
C SER A 99 7.05 -3.36 -18.83
N GLN A 100 6.71 -3.89 -17.65
CA GLN A 100 7.60 -4.70 -16.81
C GLN A 100 7.44 -6.21 -17.06
N LYS A 101 6.66 -6.62 -18.06
CA LYS A 101 6.34 -8.03 -18.37
C LYS A 101 7.56 -8.95 -18.36
N ASP A 102 8.64 -8.57 -19.03
CA ASP A 102 9.83 -9.43 -19.13
C ASP A 102 10.55 -9.57 -17.80
N HIS A 103 10.56 -8.51 -16.97
CA HIS A 103 11.08 -8.57 -15.62
C HIS A 103 10.23 -9.47 -14.72
N ILE A 104 8.90 -9.32 -14.77
CA ILE A 104 7.95 -10.13 -13.99
C ILE A 104 8.11 -11.62 -14.36
N LYS A 105 8.20 -11.96 -15.65
CA LYS A 105 8.38 -13.33 -16.13
C LYS A 105 9.67 -14.00 -15.68
N LYS A 106 10.71 -13.25 -15.28
CA LYS A 106 11.92 -13.82 -14.70
C LYS A 106 11.64 -14.52 -13.37
N TYR A 107 10.67 -14.03 -12.61
CA TYR A 107 10.29 -14.56 -11.30
C TYR A 107 9.01 -15.40 -11.34
N PHE A 108 8.09 -15.07 -12.25
CA PHE A 108 6.77 -15.71 -12.39
C PHE A 108 6.58 -16.19 -13.84
N PRO A 109 7.15 -17.33 -14.24
CA PRO A 109 7.08 -17.82 -15.63
C PRO A 109 5.65 -18.14 -16.09
N LYS A 110 4.77 -18.58 -15.18
CA LYS A 110 3.35 -18.89 -15.47
C LYS A 110 2.43 -17.72 -15.14
N VAL A 111 2.90 -16.49 -15.35
CA VAL A 111 2.13 -15.28 -15.05
C VAL A 111 1.13 -14.94 -16.15
N GLU A 112 -0.06 -14.58 -15.73
CA GLU A 112 -1.07 -13.89 -16.51
C GLU A 112 -1.08 -12.41 -16.16
N LEU A 113 -0.95 -11.56 -17.18
CA LEU A 113 -1.01 -10.11 -17.05
C LEU A 113 -2.38 -9.66 -17.54
N VAL A 114 -3.19 -9.15 -16.62
CA VAL A 114 -4.58 -8.76 -16.90
C VAL A 114 -4.75 -7.26 -16.65
N GLY A 115 -4.77 -6.50 -17.75
CA GLY A 115 -5.07 -5.07 -17.74
C GLY A 115 -6.56 -4.80 -17.47
N VAL A 116 -6.83 -3.76 -16.69
CA VAL A 116 -8.16 -3.18 -16.47
C VAL A 116 -8.16 -1.78 -17.06
N GLU A 117 -8.91 -1.61 -18.14
CA GLU A 117 -9.11 -0.31 -18.78
C GLU A 117 -9.77 0.67 -17.80
N ASN A 118 -9.45 1.96 -17.93
CA ASN A 118 -9.99 3.04 -17.07
C ASN A 118 -9.67 2.95 -15.58
N ALA A 119 -8.76 2.06 -15.17
CA ALA A 119 -8.28 1.95 -13.80
C ALA A 119 -6.84 2.47 -13.64
N GLY A 120 -6.59 3.15 -12.52
CA GLY A 120 -5.27 3.56 -12.04
C GLY A 120 -4.63 2.51 -11.14
N HIS A 121 -3.96 2.95 -10.06
CA HIS A 121 -3.29 2.03 -9.14
C HIS A 121 -4.28 1.26 -8.25
N GLU A 122 -5.33 1.92 -7.77
CA GLU A 122 -6.35 1.34 -6.90
C GLU A 122 -7.44 0.67 -7.73
N VAL A 123 -7.06 -0.34 -8.53
CA VAL A 123 -7.94 -1.03 -9.50
C VAL A 123 -9.27 -1.50 -8.90
N HIS A 124 -9.24 -1.93 -7.63
CA HIS A 124 -10.40 -2.39 -6.88
C HIS A 124 -11.37 -1.26 -6.52
N ASN A 125 -10.87 -0.02 -6.35
CA ASN A 125 -11.68 1.17 -6.13
C ASN A 125 -12.18 1.75 -7.47
N ASP A 126 -11.30 1.85 -8.46
CA ASP A 126 -11.61 2.47 -9.76
C ASP A 126 -12.59 1.61 -10.58
N CYS A 127 -12.41 0.28 -10.58
CA CYS A 127 -13.13 -0.66 -11.45
C CYS A 127 -13.48 -1.95 -10.70
N GLY A 128 -14.10 -1.83 -9.52
CA GLY A 128 -14.31 -2.96 -8.59
C GLY A 128 -15.05 -4.18 -9.17
N ALA A 129 -16.06 -3.97 -10.02
CA ALA A 129 -16.79 -5.08 -10.66
C ALA A 129 -15.91 -5.87 -11.64
N GLU A 130 -15.15 -5.17 -12.49
CA GLU A 130 -14.26 -5.81 -13.47
C GLU A 130 -13.05 -6.45 -12.79
N PHE A 131 -12.49 -5.80 -11.76
CA PHE A 131 -11.46 -6.40 -10.90
C PHE A 131 -11.95 -7.72 -10.29
N THR A 132 -13.12 -7.72 -9.65
CA THR A 132 -13.69 -8.91 -9.00
C THR A 132 -13.93 -10.03 -10.00
N LYS A 133 -14.50 -9.71 -11.16
CA LYS A 133 -14.71 -10.68 -12.24
C LYS A 133 -13.40 -11.32 -12.70
N LYS A 134 -12.37 -10.52 -12.97
CA LYS A 134 -11.04 -11.02 -13.39
C LYS A 134 -10.37 -11.86 -12.29
N LEU A 135 -10.51 -11.47 -11.03
CA LEU A 135 -10.02 -12.22 -9.87
C LEU A 135 -10.72 -13.58 -9.74
N CYS A 136 -12.06 -13.61 -9.76
CA CYS A 136 -12.84 -14.84 -9.70
C CYS A 136 -12.52 -15.74 -10.89
N ASN A 137 -12.40 -15.18 -12.09
CA ASN A 137 -12.01 -15.92 -13.27
C ASN A 137 -10.66 -16.59 -13.13
N PHE A 138 -9.72 -16.06 -12.31
CA PHE A 138 -8.42 -16.69 -12.08
C PHE A 138 -8.47 -17.75 -10.96
N ILE A 139 -9.15 -17.45 -9.85
CA ILE A 139 -9.19 -18.33 -8.67
C ILE A 139 -10.09 -19.56 -8.88
N LEU A 140 -11.19 -19.39 -9.62
CA LEU A 140 -12.21 -20.44 -9.80
C LEU A 140 -11.97 -21.29 -11.06
N ARG A 141 -10.75 -21.29 -11.60
CA ARG A 141 -10.42 -22.16 -12.75
C ARG A 141 -10.28 -23.60 -12.27
N GLU A 142 -10.90 -24.52 -12.98
CA GLU A 142 -10.71 -25.96 -12.82
C GLU A 142 -9.37 -26.42 -13.41
#